data_AF-A0AAX6HWM3-F1
#
_entry.id   AF-A0AAX6HWM3-F1
#
_cell.length_a   1.000
_cell.length_b   1.000
_cell.length_c   1.000
_cell.angle_alpha   90.00
_cell.angle_beta   90.00
_cell.angle_gamma   90.00
#
_symmetry.space_group_name_H-M   'P 1'
#
loop_
_entity.id
_entity.type
_entity.pdbx_description
1 polymer ?
#
loop_
_entity_poly.entity_id
_entity_poly.type
_entity_poly.pdbx_seq_one_letter_code
_entity_poly.pdbx_strand_id
1 'polypeptide(L)'
;MHENSMLSDSCLGTSSMLGISLDEAAFNSAAAVYFQEGLMHWLVDKVPDQSLLNTARWKYIVPQLYRKYPNDNMQLNLTLTSPPIISIKPEGAGGTITTDMTVNVLDAGESVPVACITVVISVSGVVKISGNNLAGEARLQDFTLNLKWSKVGNFHMFLIQETMWVFLNTVFMPIINSHLRKGFPLPIVHGFTLQNAYILNSSSKMVVCSDVIFRNSTVAAHFPL
;
A
#
# COMPACT_ATOMS: atom_id res chain seq x y z
N MET A 1 2.37 37.32 -23.73
CA MET A 1 3.80 36.93 -23.72
C MET A 1 3.94 35.87 -22.67
N HIS A 2 4.18 34.63 -23.12
CA HIS A 2 4.30 33.46 -22.27
C HIS A 2 5.63 33.54 -21.51
N GLU A 3 5.54 33.69 -20.19
CA GLU A 3 6.70 33.58 -19.32
C GLU A 3 7.01 32.10 -19.11
N ASN A 4 8.22 31.71 -19.47
CA ASN A 4 8.71 30.35 -19.55
C ASN A 4 8.62 29.61 -18.21
N SER A 5 7.65 28.71 -18.09
CA SER A 5 7.62 27.61 -17.11
C SER A 5 8.59 26.48 -17.54
N MET A 6 9.86 26.82 -17.76
CA MET A 6 10.92 25.84 -17.97
C MET A 6 11.80 25.84 -16.73
N LEU A 7 11.58 24.94 -15.76
CA LEU A 7 12.60 24.60 -14.74
C LEU A 7 12.31 23.37 -13.83
N SER A 8 11.31 22.51 -14.08
CA SER A 8 11.04 21.36 -13.18
C SER A 8 11.05 19.95 -13.80
N ASP A 9 11.43 19.79 -15.08
CA ASP A 9 11.33 18.51 -15.81
C ASP A 9 12.67 17.76 -15.98
N SER A 10 13.77 18.20 -15.34
CA SER A 10 15.09 17.59 -15.52
C SER A 10 15.89 17.52 -14.22
N CYS A 11 16.76 16.52 -14.11
CA CYS A 11 17.73 16.37 -13.04
C CYS A 11 18.53 17.67 -12.84
N LEU A 12 18.12 18.46 -11.84
CA LEU A 12 18.67 19.80 -11.63
C LEU A 12 20.13 19.73 -11.13
N GLY A 13 21.01 20.46 -11.81
CA GLY A 13 22.26 21.00 -11.23
C GLY A 13 23.43 20.04 -10.97
N THR A 14 23.27 18.74 -11.14
CA THR A 14 24.39 17.76 -11.11
C THR A 14 24.39 16.99 -12.41
N SER A 15 25.58 16.74 -12.97
CA SER A 15 25.78 16.01 -14.23
C SER A 15 25.34 14.53 -14.10
N SER A 16 24.03 14.29 -13.98
CA SER A 16 23.46 12.95 -13.96
C SER A 16 23.48 12.37 -15.38
N MET A 17 23.99 11.16 -15.53
CA MET A 17 24.05 10.48 -16.84
C MET A 17 22.69 9.99 -17.33
N LEU A 18 21.76 9.72 -16.41
CA LEU A 18 20.44 9.14 -16.68
C LEU A 18 19.35 9.82 -15.87
N GLY A 19 18.23 10.13 -16.53
CA GLY A 19 16.98 10.57 -15.92
C GLY A 19 15.83 9.68 -16.35
N ILE A 20 15.07 9.14 -15.40
CA ILE A 20 13.86 8.34 -15.64
C ILE A 20 12.68 9.09 -15.04
N SER A 21 11.75 9.53 -15.89
CA SER A 21 10.53 10.19 -15.46
C SER A 21 9.38 9.19 -15.40
N LEU A 22 8.68 9.15 -14.27
CA LEU A 22 7.54 8.30 -14.00
C LEU A 22 6.35 9.19 -13.68
N ASP A 23 5.31 9.10 -14.51
CA ASP A 23 4.06 9.81 -14.31
C ASP A 23 3.20 9.07 -13.26
N GLU A 24 2.43 9.82 -12.48
CA GLU A 24 1.43 9.30 -11.55
C GLU A 24 0.48 8.28 -12.20
N ALA A 25 0.13 8.49 -13.48
CA ALA A 25 -0.70 7.58 -14.26
C ALA A 25 -0.04 6.19 -14.45
N ALA A 26 1.29 6.10 -14.49
CA ALA A 26 1.98 4.82 -14.57
C ALA A 26 1.78 4.00 -13.28
N PHE A 27 1.82 4.66 -12.12
CA PHE A 27 1.54 4.00 -10.84
C PHE A 27 0.07 3.61 -10.70
N ASN A 28 -0.85 4.50 -11.08
CA ASN A 28 -2.29 4.23 -11.04
C ASN A 28 -2.70 3.11 -12.01
N SER A 29 -2.09 3.03 -13.20
CA SER A 29 -2.36 1.94 -14.15
C SER A 29 -1.87 0.59 -13.61
N ALA A 30 -0.68 0.54 -13.00
CA ALA A 30 -0.20 -0.67 -12.33
C ALA A 30 -1.16 -1.10 -11.19
N ALA A 31 -1.57 -0.16 -10.34
CA ALA A 31 -2.51 -0.42 -9.25
C ALA A 31 -3.86 -0.99 -9.76
N ALA A 32 -4.37 -0.47 -10.87
CA ALA A 32 -5.58 -0.96 -11.51
C ALA A 32 -5.44 -2.41 -12.01
N VAL A 33 -4.30 -2.77 -12.62
CA VAL A 33 -4.03 -4.14 -13.08
C VAL A 33 -3.99 -5.11 -11.89
N TYR A 34 -3.22 -4.79 -10.83
CA TYR A 34 -3.17 -5.65 -9.64
C TYR A 34 -4.54 -5.85 -8.98
N PHE A 35 -5.40 -4.82 -9.00
CA PHE A 35 -6.77 -4.91 -8.50
C PHE A 35 -7.63 -5.82 -9.39
N GLN A 36 -7.59 -5.63 -10.72
CA GLN A 36 -8.40 -6.41 -11.67
C GLN A 36 -8.03 -7.90 -11.68
N GLU A 37 -6.75 -8.22 -11.48
CA GLU A 37 -6.26 -9.60 -11.41
C GLU A 37 -6.53 -10.28 -10.05
N GLY A 38 -7.20 -9.60 -9.11
CA GLY A 38 -7.48 -10.15 -7.78
C GLY A 38 -6.21 -10.41 -6.95
N LEU A 39 -5.09 -9.78 -7.31
CA LEU A 39 -3.81 -9.95 -6.59
C LEU A 39 -3.75 -9.11 -5.31
N MET A 40 -4.77 -8.28 -5.07
CA MET A 40 -4.94 -7.45 -3.88
C MET A 40 -6.02 -8.02 -2.95
N HIS A 41 -5.97 -9.32 -2.65
CA HIS A 41 -6.81 -9.91 -1.60
C HIS A 41 -5.97 -10.20 -0.36
N TRP A 42 -6.35 -9.61 0.78
CA TRP A 42 -5.65 -9.83 2.05
C TRP A 42 -6.57 -10.56 3.01
N LEU A 43 -6.37 -11.87 3.10
CA LEU A 43 -6.94 -12.66 4.18
C LEU A 43 -6.16 -12.35 5.46
N VAL A 44 -6.82 -11.77 6.45
CA VAL A 44 -6.21 -11.57 7.77
C VAL A 44 -6.64 -12.71 8.68
N ASP A 45 -5.98 -13.85 8.50
CA ASP A 45 -6.14 -15.04 9.34
C ASP A 45 -5.26 -15.00 10.59
N LYS A 46 -4.21 -14.17 10.59
CA LYS A 46 -3.29 -14.01 11.71
C LYS A 46 -3.03 -12.52 11.99
N VAL A 47 -3.73 -12.00 13.01
CA VAL A 47 -3.34 -10.74 13.64
C VAL A 47 -2.34 -10.98 14.78
N PRO A 48 -1.42 -10.05 15.06
CA PRO A 48 -0.50 -10.15 16.20
C PRO A 48 -1.23 -10.29 17.54
N ASP A 49 -2.31 -9.53 17.73
CA ASP A 49 -3.17 -9.65 18.92
C ASP A 49 -4.42 -10.47 18.62
N GLN A 50 -4.34 -11.77 18.91
CA GLN A 50 -5.44 -12.71 18.72
C GLN A 50 -6.69 -12.37 19.54
N SER A 51 -6.58 -11.57 20.60
CA SER A 51 -7.74 -11.14 21.38
C SER A 51 -8.68 -10.23 20.59
N LEU A 52 -8.18 -9.53 19.57
CA LEU A 52 -9.00 -8.74 18.64
C LEU A 52 -9.95 -9.62 17.81
N LEU A 53 -9.61 -10.89 17.64
CA LEU A 53 -10.39 -11.90 16.92
C LEU A 53 -11.28 -12.74 17.85
N ASN A 54 -11.68 -12.22 19.01
CA ASN A 54 -12.65 -12.88 19.87
C ASN A 54 -13.72 -11.91 20.35
N THR A 55 -14.99 -12.31 20.31
CA THR A 55 -16.12 -11.45 20.66
C THR A 55 -16.08 -10.95 22.11
N ALA A 56 -15.39 -11.65 23.02
CA ALA A 56 -15.21 -11.23 24.41
C ALA A 56 -14.52 -9.87 24.54
N ARG A 57 -13.54 -9.58 23.66
CA ARG A 57 -12.83 -8.30 23.64
C ARG A 57 -13.75 -7.13 23.30
N TRP A 58 -14.80 -7.40 22.53
CA TRP A 58 -15.75 -6.41 22.02
C TRP A 58 -16.96 -6.20 22.93
N LYS A 59 -17.07 -6.90 24.06
CA LYS A 59 -18.24 -6.86 24.98
C LYS A 59 -18.67 -5.44 25.38
N TYR A 60 -17.71 -4.51 25.54
CA TYR A 60 -18.00 -3.13 25.93
C TYR A 60 -18.10 -2.16 24.74
N ILE A 61 -17.60 -2.55 23.57
CA ILE A 61 -17.56 -1.72 22.35
C ILE A 61 -18.80 -2.01 21.47
N VAL A 62 -19.10 -3.29 21.26
CA VAL A 62 -20.25 -3.81 20.52
C VAL A 62 -20.99 -4.85 21.37
N PRO A 63 -21.76 -4.43 22.39
CA PRO A 63 -22.36 -5.37 23.35
C PRO A 63 -23.28 -6.43 22.72
N GLN A 64 -23.96 -6.07 21.63
CA GLN A 64 -24.85 -6.97 20.91
C GLN A 64 -24.12 -8.10 20.18
N LEU A 65 -22.87 -7.86 19.75
CA LEU A 65 -22.01 -8.91 19.18
C LEU A 65 -21.74 -10.00 20.23
N TYR A 66 -21.28 -9.59 21.42
CA TYR A 66 -21.00 -10.52 22.51
C TYR A 66 -22.25 -11.23 23.03
N ARG A 67 -23.39 -10.54 23.10
CA ARG A 67 -24.66 -11.16 23.56
C ARG A 67 -25.13 -12.27 22.64
N LYS A 68 -24.99 -12.09 21.33
CA LYS A 68 -25.43 -13.08 20.34
C LYS A 68 -24.43 -14.20 20.14
N TYR A 69 -23.13 -13.91 20.28
CA TYR A 69 -22.02 -14.80 19.99
C TYR A 69 -20.99 -14.77 21.13
N PRO A 70 -21.30 -15.27 22.34
CA PRO A 70 -20.44 -15.10 23.51
C PRO A 70 -19.18 -15.96 23.45
N ASN A 71 -18.00 -15.31 23.49
CA ASN A 71 -16.67 -15.92 23.45
C ASN A 71 -16.31 -16.63 22.13
N ASP A 72 -17.10 -16.43 21.07
CA ASP A 72 -16.79 -16.97 19.76
C ASP A 72 -15.56 -16.29 19.14
N ASN A 73 -14.84 -17.07 18.33
CA ASN A 73 -13.75 -16.55 17.52
C ASN A 73 -14.30 -15.75 16.34
N MET A 74 -13.49 -14.83 15.82
CA MET A 74 -13.85 -13.96 14.73
C MET A 74 -12.81 -14.05 13.61
N GLN A 75 -13.24 -13.71 12.40
CA GLN A 75 -12.35 -13.52 11.25
C GLN A 75 -12.67 -12.18 10.60
N LEU A 76 -11.62 -11.45 10.22
CA LEU A 76 -11.73 -10.16 9.54
C LEU A 76 -11.26 -10.33 8.10
N ASN A 77 -12.17 -10.15 7.15
CA ASN A 77 -11.86 -10.26 5.73
C ASN A 77 -11.82 -8.86 5.11
N LEU A 78 -10.65 -8.44 4.62
CA LEU A 78 -10.48 -7.16 3.94
C LEU A 78 -10.50 -7.39 2.42
N THR A 79 -11.39 -6.68 1.74
CA THR A 79 -11.52 -6.71 0.28
C THR A 79 -11.44 -5.30 -0.25
N LEU A 80 -10.60 -5.04 -1.25
CA LEU A 80 -10.59 -3.74 -1.92
C LEU A 80 -11.90 -3.56 -2.68
N THR A 81 -12.45 -2.36 -2.62
CA THR A 81 -13.65 -1.99 -3.38
C THR A 81 -13.31 -1.25 -4.67
N SER A 82 -12.10 -0.73 -4.77
CA SER A 82 -11.56 -0.05 -5.96
C SER A 82 -10.03 -0.19 -6.02
N PRO A 83 -9.41 0.05 -7.19
CA PRO A 83 -7.96 0.22 -7.27
C PRO A 83 -7.47 1.30 -6.29
N PRO A 84 -6.31 1.09 -5.63
CA PRO A 84 -5.64 2.16 -4.89
C PRO A 84 -5.34 3.35 -5.79
N ILE A 85 -5.59 4.56 -5.29
CA ILE A 85 -5.26 5.80 -5.98
C ILE A 85 -3.94 6.29 -5.44
N ILE A 86 -2.95 6.45 -6.31
CA ILE A 86 -1.61 6.94 -5.99
C ILE A 86 -1.53 8.40 -6.43
N SER A 87 -0.94 9.24 -5.58
CA SER A 87 -0.68 10.64 -5.87
C SER A 87 0.78 10.99 -5.66
N ILE A 88 1.33 11.84 -6.53
CA ILE A 88 2.71 12.33 -6.42
C ILE A 88 2.66 13.84 -6.26
N LYS A 89 3.26 14.31 -5.17
CA LYS A 89 3.33 15.72 -4.81
C LYS A 89 4.77 16.11 -4.50
N PRO A 90 5.12 17.40 -4.51
CA PRO A 90 6.47 17.86 -4.15
C PRO A 90 6.96 17.34 -2.79
N GLU A 91 6.05 17.20 -1.81
CA GLU A 91 6.35 16.68 -0.47
C GLU A 91 6.59 15.16 -0.42
N GLY A 92 6.17 14.40 -1.44
CA GLY A 92 6.28 12.96 -1.44
C GLY A 92 5.19 12.24 -2.23
N ALA A 93 5.28 10.91 -2.24
CA ALA A 93 4.20 10.07 -2.74
C ALA A 93 3.14 9.89 -1.65
N GLY A 94 1.90 9.65 -2.05
CA GLY A 94 0.82 9.27 -1.16
C GLY A 94 -0.16 8.36 -1.87
N GLY A 95 -1.13 7.84 -1.12
CA GLY A 95 -2.19 7.06 -1.73
C GLY A 95 -3.41 6.91 -0.85
N THR A 96 -4.52 6.58 -1.50
CA THR A 96 -5.81 6.29 -0.88
C THR A 96 -6.22 4.87 -1.24
N ILE A 97 -6.53 4.08 -0.23
CA ILE A 97 -6.96 2.69 -0.37
C ILE A 97 -8.36 2.56 0.21
N THR A 98 -9.32 2.09 -0.58
CA THR A 98 -10.70 1.85 -0.12
C THR A 98 -10.96 0.36 -0.03
N THR A 99 -11.36 -0.10 1.16
CA THR A 99 -11.64 -1.51 1.42
C THR A 99 -12.95 -1.67 2.17
N ASP A 100 -13.57 -2.83 2.03
CA ASP A 100 -14.61 -3.32 2.90
C ASP A 100 -14.02 -4.39 3.83
N MET A 101 -14.16 -4.18 5.13
CA MET A 101 -13.85 -5.14 6.17
C MET A 101 -15.14 -5.86 6.58
N THR A 102 -15.24 -7.13 6.24
CA THR A 102 -16.32 -8.00 6.71
C THR A 102 -15.89 -8.68 8.00
N VAL A 103 -16.72 -8.52 9.04
CA VAL A 103 -16.58 -9.18 10.33
C VAL A 103 -17.38 -10.48 10.31
N ASN A 104 -16.68 -11.60 10.43
CA ASN A 104 -17.28 -12.92 10.56
C ASN A 104 -17.10 -13.45 11.98
N VAL A 105 -18.09 -14.18 12.47
CA VAL A 105 -18.01 -14.97 13.70
C VAL A 105 -17.95 -16.44 13.32
N LEU A 106 -17.11 -17.19 14.01
CA LEU A 106 -17.02 -18.65 13.91
C LEU A 106 -17.95 -19.26 14.96
N ASP A 107 -19.22 -19.41 14.60
CA ASP A 107 -20.28 -19.95 15.47
C ASP A 107 -20.52 -21.42 15.12
N ALA A 108 -20.35 -22.32 16.09
CA ALA A 108 -20.51 -23.77 15.93
C ALA A 108 -19.75 -24.38 14.72
N GLY A 109 -18.63 -23.78 14.30
CA GLY A 109 -17.81 -24.22 13.17
C GLY A 109 -18.21 -23.61 11.82
N GLU A 110 -19.26 -22.78 11.78
CA GLU A 110 -19.66 -22.03 10.59
C GLU A 110 -19.18 -20.58 10.65
N SER A 111 -18.75 -20.04 9.50
CA SER A 111 -18.36 -18.63 9.38
C SER A 111 -19.58 -17.77 9.03
N VAL A 112 -20.08 -17.02 10.01
CA VAL A 112 -21.28 -16.18 9.88
C VAL A 112 -20.90 -14.70 9.74
N PRO A 113 -21.20 -14.03 8.62
CA PRO A 113 -20.96 -12.60 8.45
C PRO A 113 -21.96 -11.77 9.28
N VAL A 114 -21.44 -10.96 10.21
CA VAL A 114 -22.21 -10.20 11.20
C VAL A 114 -22.19 -8.68 11.01
N ALA A 115 -21.15 -8.13 10.38
CA ALA A 115 -21.09 -6.70 10.02
C ALA A 115 -20.13 -6.46 8.85
N CYS A 116 -20.30 -5.33 8.17
CA CYS A 116 -19.34 -4.84 7.17
C CYS A 116 -19.08 -3.35 7.38
N ILE A 117 -17.81 -2.99 7.39
CA ILE A 117 -17.33 -1.63 7.60
C ILE A 117 -16.50 -1.24 6.37
N THR A 118 -16.87 -0.15 5.71
CA THR A 118 -16.01 0.45 4.69
C THR A 118 -14.91 1.23 5.40
N VAL A 119 -13.67 1.00 5.01
CA VAL A 119 -12.46 1.62 5.53
C VAL A 119 -11.76 2.35 4.38
N VAL A 120 -11.65 3.67 4.48
CA VAL A 120 -10.85 4.49 3.56
C VAL A 120 -9.55 4.83 4.27
N ILE A 121 -8.42 4.40 3.72
CA ILE A 121 -7.10 4.51 4.33
C ILE A 121 -6.28 5.51 3.52
N SER A 122 -5.74 6.53 4.19
CA SER A 122 -4.80 7.48 3.62
C SER A 122 -3.38 7.12 4.05
N VAL A 123 -2.46 7.02 3.10
CA VAL A 123 -1.04 6.71 3.35
C VAL A 123 -0.13 7.73 2.71
N SER A 124 1.01 7.99 3.37
CA SER A 124 2.16 8.67 2.77
C SER A 124 3.22 7.65 2.41
N GLY A 125 3.92 7.86 1.30
CA GLY A 125 4.99 6.98 0.80
C GLY A 125 6.34 7.68 0.78
N VAL A 126 7.36 6.99 1.28
CA VAL A 126 8.77 7.31 1.03
C VAL A 126 9.27 6.38 -0.06
N VAL A 127 9.83 6.94 -1.12
CA VAL A 127 10.38 6.18 -2.25
C VAL A 127 11.90 6.22 -2.20
N LYS A 128 12.54 5.11 -2.56
CA LYS A 128 13.99 4.92 -2.52
C LYS A 128 14.46 4.07 -3.69
N ILE A 129 15.72 4.27 -4.07
CA ILE A 129 16.40 3.43 -5.06
C ILE A 129 17.10 2.29 -4.33
N SER A 130 16.84 1.06 -4.74
CA SER A 130 17.51 -0.14 -4.22
C SER A 130 18.10 -0.93 -5.39
N GLY A 131 19.40 -0.76 -5.61
CA GLY A 131 20.05 -1.24 -6.83
C GLY A 131 19.45 -0.58 -8.05
N ASN A 132 18.81 -1.37 -8.92
CA ASN A 132 18.10 -0.89 -10.11
C ASN A 132 16.58 -0.84 -9.92
N ASN A 133 16.07 -1.02 -8.71
CA ASN A 133 14.64 -1.02 -8.42
C ASN A 133 14.20 0.29 -7.76
N LEU A 134 13.00 0.73 -8.12
CA LEU A 134 12.25 1.71 -7.36
C LEU A 134 11.49 0.98 -6.25
N ALA A 135 11.93 1.15 -5.02
CA ALA A 135 11.30 0.57 -3.83
C ALA A 135 10.65 1.67 -3.00
N GLY A 136 9.73 1.28 -2.12
CA GLY A 136 9.01 2.22 -1.28
C GLY A 136 8.70 1.70 0.11
N GLU A 137 8.22 2.60 0.94
CA GLU A 137 7.65 2.32 2.24
C GLU A 137 6.52 3.31 2.50
N ALA A 138 5.34 2.79 2.81
CA ALA A 138 4.17 3.54 3.18
C ALA A 138 4.04 3.67 4.70
N ARG A 139 3.43 4.76 5.14
CA ARG A 139 3.03 5.03 6.52
C ARG A 139 1.56 5.43 6.53
N LEU A 140 0.81 4.89 7.49
CA LEU A 140 -0.56 5.32 7.73
C LEU A 140 -0.57 6.79 8.13
N GLN A 141 -1.40 7.59 7.46
CA GLN A 141 -1.62 8.99 7.80
C GLN A 141 -2.94 9.14 8.55
N ASP A 142 -4.02 8.64 7.95
CA ASP A 142 -5.37 8.74 8.50
C ASP A 142 -6.24 7.61 7.95
N PHE A 143 -7.41 7.42 8.54
CA PHE A 143 -8.45 6.56 7.99
C PHE A 143 -9.85 7.03 8.39
N THR A 144 -10.84 6.66 7.59
CA THR A 144 -12.26 6.83 7.93
C THR A 144 -12.97 5.48 7.97
N LEU A 145 -13.97 5.38 8.84
CA LEU A 145 -14.80 4.20 9.01
C LEU A 145 -16.25 4.54 8.76
N ASN A 146 -16.91 3.72 7.95
CA ASN A 146 -18.34 3.82 7.71
C ASN A 146 -18.99 2.45 7.83
N LEU A 147 -20.02 2.33 8.67
CA LEU A 147 -20.76 1.08 8.79
C LEU A 147 -21.64 0.89 7.55
N LYS A 148 -21.30 -0.12 6.74
CA LYS A 148 -22.06 -0.45 5.53
C LYS A 148 -23.33 -1.22 5.86
N TRP A 149 -23.23 -2.21 6.75
CA TRP A 149 -24.37 -2.93 7.31
C TRP A 149 -23.97 -3.68 8.58
N SER A 150 -24.95 -4.08 9.40
CA SER A 150 -24.74 -4.91 10.58
C SER A 150 -25.98 -5.74 10.94
N LYS A 151 -25.77 -7.00 11.35
CA LYS A 151 -26.77 -7.91 11.91
C LYS A 151 -26.73 -7.96 13.45
N VAL A 152 -25.80 -7.23 14.07
CA VAL A 152 -25.58 -7.16 15.52
C VAL A 152 -25.72 -5.72 16.02
N GLY A 153 -26.60 -4.94 15.39
CA GLY A 153 -26.91 -3.56 15.77
C GLY A 153 -25.86 -2.53 15.31
N ASN A 154 -26.04 -1.28 15.71
CA ASN A 154 -25.17 -0.19 15.28
C ASN A 154 -23.82 -0.22 16.00
N PHE A 155 -22.78 0.13 15.24
CA PHE A 155 -21.42 0.23 15.73
C PHE A 155 -21.11 1.70 15.93
N HIS A 156 -20.68 2.07 17.12
CA HIS A 156 -20.20 3.42 17.37
C HIS A 156 -18.76 3.51 16.85
N MET A 157 -18.58 4.04 15.63
CA MET A 157 -17.27 4.05 14.94
C MET A 157 -16.15 4.64 15.80
N PHE A 158 -16.45 5.67 16.59
CA PHE A 158 -15.47 6.28 17.49
C PHE A 158 -14.90 5.31 18.55
N LEU A 159 -15.68 4.32 19.01
CA LEU A 159 -15.21 3.31 19.96
C LEU A 159 -14.27 2.28 19.32
N ILE A 160 -14.35 2.11 17.99
CA ILE A 160 -13.58 1.14 17.22
C ILE A 160 -12.29 1.76 16.68
N GLN A 161 -12.25 3.09 16.58
CA GLN A 161 -11.18 3.86 15.97
C GLN A 161 -9.79 3.47 16.51
N GLU A 162 -9.59 3.44 17.82
CA GLU A 162 -8.29 3.06 18.42
C GLU A 162 -7.88 1.63 18.06
N THR A 163 -8.83 0.69 18.11
CA THR A 163 -8.56 -0.71 17.76
C THR A 163 -8.21 -0.84 16.28
N MET A 164 -8.91 -0.08 15.42
CA MET A 164 -8.63 -0.05 13.99
C MET A 164 -7.27 0.58 13.68
N TRP A 165 -6.88 1.65 14.37
CA TRP A 165 -5.57 2.26 14.23
C TRP A 165 -4.45 1.26 14.53
N VAL A 166 -4.57 0.50 15.62
CA VAL A 166 -3.62 -0.56 15.98
C VAL A 166 -3.62 -1.67 14.93
N PHE A 167 -4.78 -2.13 14.49
CA PHE A 167 -4.91 -3.16 13.46
C PHE A 167 -4.23 -2.73 12.14
N LEU A 168 -4.54 -1.52 11.65
CA LEU A 168 -3.97 -1.01 10.41
C LEU A 168 -2.44 -0.90 10.50
N ASN A 169 -1.90 -0.40 11.61
CA ASN A 169 -0.44 -0.27 11.77
C ASN A 169 0.30 -1.60 11.98
N THR A 170 -0.31 -2.57 12.65
CA THR A 170 0.38 -3.82 13.06
C THR A 170 0.15 -4.99 12.12
N VAL A 171 -0.91 -4.94 11.31
CA VAL A 171 -1.30 -6.01 10.40
C VAL A 171 -1.23 -5.53 8.95
N PHE A 172 -1.97 -4.48 8.63
CA PHE A 172 -2.16 -4.03 7.26
C PHE A 172 -0.89 -3.39 6.68
N MET A 173 -0.31 -2.41 7.39
CA MET A 173 0.88 -1.68 6.94
C MET A 173 2.09 -2.58 6.70
N PRO A 174 2.41 -3.58 7.55
CA PRO A 174 3.50 -4.52 7.28
C PRO A 174 3.32 -5.34 6.00
N ILE A 175 2.10 -5.76 5.67
CA ILE A 175 1.80 -6.49 4.43
C ILE A 175 2.10 -5.59 3.23
N ILE A 176 1.55 -4.37 3.22
CA ILE A 176 1.79 -3.39 2.16
C ILE A 176 3.29 -3.11 2.01
N ASN A 177 3.99 -2.86 3.12
CA ASN A 177 5.42 -2.55 3.10
C ASN A 177 6.29 -3.73 2.68
N SER A 178 5.87 -4.97 2.89
CA SER A 178 6.56 -6.15 2.37
C SER A 178 6.61 -6.14 0.83
N HIS A 179 5.53 -5.71 0.18
CA HIS A 179 5.47 -5.58 -1.27
C HIS A 179 6.20 -4.32 -1.77
N LEU A 180 5.96 -3.17 -1.14
CA LEU A 180 6.61 -1.91 -1.55
C LEU A 180 8.13 -1.95 -1.43
N ARG A 181 8.68 -2.63 -0.40
CA ARG A 181 10.13 -2.75 -0.21
C ARG A 181 10.80 -3.60 -1.29
N LYS A 182 10.10 -4.55 -1.91
CA LYS A 182 10.61 -5.30 -3.08
C LYS A 182 10.76 -4.37 -4.29
N GLY A 183 9.82 -3.43 -4.43
CA GLY A 183 9.80 -2.46 -5.50
C GLY A 183 9.58 -3.07 -6.88
N PHE A 184 9.85 -2.30 -7.92
CA PHE A 184 9.86 -2.75 -9.31
C PHE A 184 11.12 -2.28 -10.03
N PRO A 185 11.62 -3.04 -11.03
CA PRO A 185 12.81 -2.67 -11.77
C PRO A 185 12.56 -1.42 -12.60
N LEU A 186 13.51 -0.48 -12.54
CA LEU A 186 13.51 0.68 -13.42
C LEU A 186 13.95 0.27 -14.84
N PRO A 187 13.44 0.95 -15.89
CA PRO A 187 13.78 0.64 -17.28
C PRO A 187 15.22 1.10 -17.60
N ILE A 188 16.20 0.26 -17.25
CA ILE A 188 17.63 0.53 -17.45
C ILE A 188 18.19 -0.51 -18.41
N VAL A 189 19.11 -0.08 -19.28
CA VAL A 189 19.80 -0.96 -20.24
C VAL A 189 20.58 -2.04 -19.51
N HIS A 190 20.48 -3.28 -19.98
CA HIS A 190 21.25 -4.40 -19.44
C HIS A 190 22.75 -4.11 -19.43
N GLY A 191 23.43 -4.56 -18.38
CA GLY A 191 24.85 -4.28 -18.17
C GLY A 191 25.12 -2.94 -17.47
N PHE A 192 24.10 -2.13 -17.15
CA PHE A 192 24.27 -0.92 -16.36
C PHE A 192 23.58 -0.99 -14.98
N THR A 193 24.19 -0.35 -14.00
CA THR A 193 23.61 -0.16 -12.66
C THR A 193 23.59 1.30 -12.27
N LEU A 194 22.52 1.71 -11.58
CA LEU A 194 22.41 3.06 -11.03
C LEU A 194 23.47 3.32 -9.97
N GLN A 195 24.07 4.50 -10.00
CA GLN A 195 25.00 5.00 -9.00
C GLN A 195 24.63 6.43 -8.59
N ASN A 196 24.76 6.73 -7.29
CA ASN A 196 24.46 8.05 -6.72
C ASN A 196 23.04 8.54 -7.05
N ALA A 197 22.09 7.60 -7.14
CA ALA A 197 20.74 7.90 -7.57
C ALA A 197 19.97 8.71 -6.50
N TYR A 198 19.24 9.71 -6.96
CA TYR A 198 18.34 10.53 -6.16
C TYR A 198 16.99 10.71 -6.86
N ILE A 199 15.98 11.10 -6.09
CA ILE A 199 14.60 11.23 -6.56
C ILE A 199 14.15 12.67 -6.38
N LEU A 200 13.52 13.22 -7.42
CA LEU A 200 12.83 14.50 -7.39
C LEU A 200 11.35 14.27 -7.62
N ASN A 201 10.50 14.84 -6.76
CA ASN A 201 9.06 14.82 -6.93
C ASN A 201 8.56 16.19 -7.38
N SER A 202 7.60 16.19 -8.30
CA SER A 202 6.83 17.36 -8.70
C SER A 202 5.34 16.98 -8.77
N SER A 203 4.49 17.92 -9.19
CA SER A 203 3.06 17.64 -9.31
C SER A 203 2.82 16.52 -10.34
N SER A 204 2.34 15.38 -9.87
CA SER A 204 2.01 14.17 -10.66
C SER A 204 3.20 13.50 -11.37
N LYS A 205 4.45 13.84 -11.04
CA LYS A 205 5.63 13.19 -11.62
C LYS A 205 6.70 12.92 -10.58
N MET A 206 7.40 11.80 -10.77
CA MET A 206 8.60 11.43 -10.04
C MET A 206 9.74 11.21 -11.03
N VAL A 207 10.88 11.87 -10.80
CA VAL A 207 12.06 11.72 -11.64
C VAL A 207 13.17 11.08 -10.83
N VAL A 208 13.66 9.94 -11.32
CA VAL A 208 14.87 9.28 -10.81
C VAL A 208 16.06 9.79 -11.61
N CYS A 209 17.01 10.39 -10.92
CA CYS A 209 18.24 10.93 -11.49
C CYS A 209 19.43 10.12 -10.98
N SER A 210 20.33 9.74 -11.87
CA SER A 210 21.42 8.84 -11.50
C SER A 210 22.59 8.92 -12.47
N ASP A 211 23.78 8.60 -11.97
CA ASP A 211 24.88 8.14 -12.81
C ASP A 211 24.70 6.65 -13.13
N VAL A 212 25.45 6.15 -14.11
CA VAL A 212 25.44 4.73 -14.47
C VAL A 212 26.84 4.16 -14.47
N ILE A 213 26.99 2.94 -13.95
CA ILE A 213 28.21 2.15 -14.06
C ILE A 213 27.94 0.96 -14.96
N PHE A 214 28.85 0.71 -15.91
CA PHE A 214 28.87 -0.54 -16.66
C PHE A 214 29.34 -1.69 -15.76
N ARG A 215 28.46 -2.67 -15.56
CA ARG A 215 28.76 -3.92 -14.87
C ARG A 215 29.30 -4.89 -15.91
N ASN A 216 30.61 -5.10 -15.89
CA ASN A 216 31.27 -6.06 -16.76
C ASN A 216 30.81 -7.48 -16.37
N SER A 217 29.72 -7.96 -16.97
CA SER A 217 29.39 -9.37 -16.93
C SER A 217 30.44 -10.04 -17.81
N THR A 218 31.35 -10.79 -17.20
CA THR A 218 32.24 -11.73 -17.89
C THR A 218 31.41 -12.81 -18.58
N VAL A 219 30.72 -12.45 -19.66
CA VAL A 219 30.34 -13.39 -20.69
C VAL A 219 31.57 -13.43 -21.58
N ALA A 220 32.44 -14.41 -21.33
CA ALA A 220 33.43 -14.81 -22.30
C ALA A 220 32.67 -15.16 -23.58
N ALA A 221 32.61 -14.22 -24.52
CA ALA A 221 32.15 -14.48 -25.87
C ALA A 221 33.15 -15.44 -26.49
N HIS A 222 32.86 -16.74 -26.37
CA HIS A 222 33.48 -17.78 -27.17
C HIS A 222 33.05 -17.52 -28.62
N PHE A 223 33.90 -16.85 -29.39
CA PHE A 223 33.83 -16.87 -30.83
C PHE A 223 34.64 -18.08 -31.30
N PRO A 224 34.02 -19.14 -31.87
CA PRO A 224 34.78 -20.12 -32.63
C PRO A 224 35.21 -19.48 -33.95
N LEU A 225 36.49 -19.70 -34.28
CA LEU A 225 37.14 -19.34 -35.55
C LEU A 225 36.44 -19.97 -36.76
#